data_AF-A0A329M1U1-F1
#
_entry.id   AF-A0A329M1U1-F1
#
_cell.length_a   1.000
_cell.length_b   1.000
_cell.length_c   1.000
_cell.angle_alpha   90.00
_cell.angle_beta   90.00
_cell.angle_gamma   90.00
#
_symmetry.space_group_name_H-M   'P 1'
#
loop_
_entity.id
_entity.type
_entity.pdbx_description
1 polymer ?
#
loop_
_entity_poly.entity_id
_entity_poly.type
_entity_poly.pdbx_seq_one_letter_code
_entity_poly.pdbx_strand_id
1 'polypeptide(L)'
;MWPFITFWCLIICESKGGSHVSGPNDKFNKIYEQYYKKIHRYLLLKVDIQTAEDVTQLTFVKAMENWHTFRGDSSVFTWLSNIANNTLKNEFRKRYRNQEVSIDMLDMENRFITIEFTKNVELRIDVTMGLLKLSQLDREIISLHYDVGCTFKEVSEIVGMRISAVKNRLYRALAKLRNELDDWDVQKIVSFIDSISIVSKDVEPTNKPTSHIKIYQDILEHLRANVDRICSQLRHQPSRKLTIEVYPNLYSFHQAVNEPNAPNWFMGLIDSDTIKIASPLHPGPEHTYESILKSTVHLFTMWLVKDINPSTPKWLYQGLGGYEAGLMTQSYIKNSILELVKQGQIPTFSELENNTWDFEKMKGFQFSYLICEFILLRYGQEALNEIIREPNDFEGAFLYSCIEVRQQWIEDLKSLS
;
A
#
# COMPACT_ATOMS: atom_id res chain seq x y z
N MET A 1 30.14 8.63 -8.71
CA MET A 1 30.77 9.42 -9.78
C MET A 1 32.28 9.14 -9.71
N TRP A 2 32.73 7.98 -10.21
CA TRP A 2 33.66 7.81 -11.34
C TRP A 2 34.96 8.68 -11.34
N PRO A 3 35.93 8.50 -10.39
CA PRO A 3 37.27 9.08 -10.58
C PRO A 3 38.41 8.04 -10.60
N PHE A 4 38.22 6.81 -10.11
CA PHE A 4 39.35 5.90 -9.89
C PHE A 4 39.82 5.15 -11.15
N ILE A 5 38.94 4.88 -12.12
CA ILE A 5 39.31 4.13 -13.33
C ILE A 5 39.85 5.02 -14.45
N THR A 6 39.35 6.25 -14.58
CA THR A 6 39.93 7.26 -15.47
C THR A 6 41.37 7.57 -15.06
N PHE A 7 41.70 7.56 -13.77
CA PHE A 7 43.06 7.80 -13.28
C PHE A 7 44.01 6.63 -13.59
N TRP A 8 43.56 5.38 -13.50
CA TRP A 8 44.41 4.20 -13.82
C TRP A 8 44.56 3.93 -15.31
N CYS A 9 43.56 4.27 -16.13
CA CYS A 9 43.68 4.19 -17.58
C CYS A 9 44.72 5.19 -18.12
N LEU A 10 44.83 6.38 -17.52
CA LEU A 10 45.85 7.37 -17.85
C LEU A 10 47.27 6.94 -17.44
N ILE A 11 47.43 6.37 -16.24
CA ILE A 11 48.76 5.94 -15.74
C ILE A 11 49.37 4.79 -16.56
N ILE A 12 48.56 3.91 -17.16
CA ILE A 12 49.09 2.82 -17.99
C ILE A 12 49.33 3.28 -19.44
N CYS A 13 48.51 4.21 -19.96
CA CYS A 13 48.60 4.68 -21.35
C CYS A 13 49.81 5.60 -21.60
N GLU A 14 50.27 6.36 -20.59
CA GLU A 14 51.48 7.19 -20.73
C GLU A 14 52.80 6.39 -20.81
N SER A 15 52.79 5.08 -20.54
CA SER A 15 54.03 4.27 -20.60
C SER A 15 54.35 3.69 -21.99
N LYS A 16 53.40 3.71 -22.94
CA LYS A 16 53.63 3.17 -24.30
C LYS A 16 52.89 3.99 -25.34
N GLY A 17 53.60 4.92 -25.97
CA GLY A 17 53.09 5.73 -27.06
C GLY A 17 52.62 4.91 -28.26
N GLY A 18 51.52 5.36 -28.85
CA GLY A 18 51.18 5.12 -30.25
C GLY A 18 50.35 3.87 -30.56
N SER A 19 49.28 4.10 -31.32
CA SER A 19 48.40 3.16 -32.02
C SER A 19 47.28 2.47 -31.19
N HIS A 20 46.04 2.77 -31.61
CA HIS A 20 44.81 2.06 -31.23
C HIS A 20 44.92 0.58 -31.67
N VAL A 21 45.56 -0.24 -30.85
CA VAL A 21 45.52 -1.69 -30.96
C VAL A 21 44.46 -2.15 -29.97
N SER A 22 43.40 -2.80 -30.46
CA SER A 22 42.37 -3.43 -29.64
C SER A 22 42.97 -4.64 -28.92
N GLY A 23 43.68 -4.35 -27.83
CA GLY A 23 44.39 -5.34 -27.02
C GLY A 23 43.45 -6.18 -26.16
N PRO A 24 43.98 -7.19 -25.44
CA PRO A 24 43.25 -8.00 -24.46
C PRO A 24 42.41 -7.16 -23.46
N ASN A 25 42.86 -5.94 -23.19
CA ASN A 25 42.19 -4.96 -22.33
C ASN A 25 40.81 -4.53 -22.87
N ASP A 26 40.60 -4.43 -24.20
CA ASP A 26 39.30 -4.03 -24.76
C ASP A 26 38.23 -5.12 -24.61
N LYS A 27 38.64 -6.39 -24.67
CA LYS A 27 37.73 -7.52 -24.44
C LYS A 27 37.32 -7.59 -22.97
N PHE A 28 38.26 -7.40 -22.05
CA PHE A 28 37.95 -7.40 -20.62
C PHE A 28 37.16 -6.16 -20.21
N ASN A 29 37.39 -5.00 -20.83
CA ASN A 29 36.60 -3.79 -20.58
C ASN A 29 35.10 -4.02 -20.80
N LYS A 30 34.72 -4.76 -21.85
CA LYS A 30 33.31 -5.14 -22.07
C LYS A 30 32.75 -6.03 -20.96
N ILE A 31 33.57 -6.96 -20.45
CA ILE A 31 33.20 -7.82 -19.31
C ILE A 31 33.03 -6.97 -18.05
N TYR A 32 33.93 -6.04 -17.82
CA TYR A 32 33.84 -5.09 -16.71
C TYR A 32 32.54 -4.28 -16.79
N GLU A 33 32.28 -3.60 -17.90
CA GLU A 33 31.07 -2.78 -18.09
C GLU A 33 29.79 -3.59 -17.91
N GLN A 34 29.77 -4.83 -18.41
CA GLN A 34 28.61 -5.70 -18.35
C GLN A 34 28.36 -6.27 -16.95
N TYR A 35 29.40 -6.67 -16.22
CA TYR A 35 29.26 -7.46 -15.00
C TYR A 35 29.56 -6.70 -13.70
N TYR A 36 30.15 -5.51 -13.75
CA TYR A 36 30.52 -4.75 -12.55
C TYR A 36 29.33 -4.54 -11.61
N LYS A 37 28.24 -3.96 -12.13
CA LYS A 37 27.01 -3.72 -11.35
C LYS A 37 26.41 -5.02 -10.82
N LYS A 38 26.48 -6.10 -11.62
CA LYS A 38 25.92 -7.40 -11.26
C LYS A 38 26.69 -8.06 -10.11
N ILE A 39 28.02 -8.03 -10.16
CA ILE A 39 28.88 -8.53 -9.07
C ILE A 39 28.78 -7.67 -7.82
N HIS A 40 28.67 -6.35 -7.98
CA HIS A 40 28.42 -5.46 -6.84
C HIS A 40 27.13 -5.80 -6.12
N ARG A 41 26.02 -5.98 -6.85
CA ARG A 41 24.74 -6.45 -6.26
C ARG A 41 24.86 -7.82 -5.62
N TYR A 42 25.57 -8.75 -6.24
CA TYR A 42 25.82 -10.07 -5.66
C TYR A 42 26.55 -10.00 -4.31
N LEU A 43 27.50 -9.07 -4.16
CA LEU A 43 28.25 -8.86 -2.92
C LEU A 43 27.42 -8.11 -1.86
N LEU A 44 26.54 -7.18 -2.26
CA LEU A 44 25.60 -6.51 -1.35
C LEU A 44 24.65 -7.48 -0.65
N LEU A 45 24.38 -8.65 -1.24
CA LEU A 45 23.61 -9.72 -0.57
C LEU A 45 24.36 -10.36 0.61
N LYS A 46 25.67 -10.10 0.77
CA LYS A 46 26.55 -10.81 1.70
C LYS A 46 27.21 -9.89 2.73
N VAL A 47 27.43 -8.61 2.40
CA VAL A 47 28.16 -7.64 3.21
C VAL A 47 27.61 -6.22 3.10
N ASP A 48 28.07 -5.33 3.98
CA ASP A 48 27.76 -3.90 3.94
C ASP A 48 28.24 -3.21 2.66
N ILE A 49 27.68 -2.04 2.38
CA ILE A 49 27.92 -1.27 1.14
C ILE A 49 29.41 -0.99 0.91
N GLN A 50 30.13 -0.58 1.95
CA GLN A 50 31.54 -0.22 1.82
C GLN A 50 32.39 -1.46 1.51
N THR A 51 32.18 -2.55 2.23
CA THR A 51 32.88 -3.81 1.96
C THR A 51 32.50 -4.38 0.58
N ALA A 52 31.24 -4.25 0.14
CA ALA A 52 30.81 -4.70 -1.18
C ALA A 52 31.51 -3.91 -2.29
N GLU A 53 31.64 -2.59 -2.16
CA GLU A 53 32.32 -1.73 -3.13
C GLU A 53 33.80 -2.10 -3.25
N ASP A 54 34.51 -2.19 -2.11
CA ASP A 54 35.93 -2.56 -2.06
C ASP A 54 36.19 -3.94 -2.68
N VAL A 55 35.39 -4.94 -2.27
CA VAL A 55 35.54 -6.32 -2.76
C VAL A 55 35.18 -6.43 -4.24
N THR A 56 34.22 -5.63 -4.74
CA THR A 56 33.91 -5.58 -6.18
C THR A 56 35.12 -5.10 -6.97
N GLN A 57 35.74 -3.99 -6.55
CA GLN A 57 36.93 -3.46 -7.23
C GLN A 57 38.07 -4.50 -7.25
N LEU A 58 38.39 -5.08 -6.10
CA LEU A 58 39.42 -6.12 -5.98
C LEU A 58 39.09 -7.37 -6.82
N THR A 59 37.82 -7.72 -6.95
CA THR A 59 37.37 -8.84 -7.79
C THR A 59 37.72 -8.59 -9.25
N PHE A 60 37.45 -7.39 -9.77
CA PHE A 60 37.76 -7.06 -11.17
C PHE A 60 39.24 -6.89 -11.44
N VAL A 61 40.04 -6.41 -10.47
CA VAL A 61 41.51 -6.41 -10.58
C VAL A 61 42.02 -7.84 -10.76
N LYS A 62 41.63 -8.76 -9.87
CA LYS A 62 42.04 -10.17 -9.96
C LYS A 62 41.49 -10.87 -11.19
N ALA A 63 40.26 -10.56 -11.59
CA ALA A 63 39.66 -11.11 -12.80
C ALA A 63 40.39 -10.64 -14.06
N MET A 64 40.87 -9.39 -14.10
CA MET A 64 41.67 -8.88 -15.21
C MET A 64 43.01 -9.64 -15.30
N GLU A 65 43.70 -9.80 -14.18
CA GLU A 65 44.98 -10.55 -14.11
C GLU A 65 44.81 -12.02 -14.54
N ASN A 66 43.67 -12.62 -14.19
CA ASN A 66 43.40 -14.04 -14.41
C ASN A 66 42.48 -14.31 -15.62
N TRP A 67 42.16 -13.31 -16.44
CA TRP A 67 41.20 -13.46 -17.55
C TRP A 67 41.58 -14.58 -18.52
N HIS A 68 42.87 -14.74 -18.77
CA HIS A 68 43.45 -15.78 -19.61
C HIS A 68 43.16 -17.22 -19.11
N THR A 69 42.77 -17.39 -17.85
CA THR A 69 42.45 -18.69 -17.24
C THR A 69 40.99 -19.10 -17.42
N PHE A 70 40.11 -18.20 -17.90
CA PHE A 70 38.70 -18.52 -18.09
C PHE A 70 38.51 -19.44 -19.31
N ARG A 71 38.05 -20.67 -19.06
CA ARG A 71 37.92 -21.73 -20.06
C ARG A 71 36.54 -21.84 -20.72
N GLY A 72 35.54 -21.10 -20.20
CA GLY A 72 34.16 -21.17 -20.70
C GLY A 72 33.32 -22.35 -20.16
N ASP A 73 33.85 -23.11 -19.19
CA ASP A 73 33.16 -24.24 -18.57
C ASP A 73 31.97 -23.83 -17.69
N SER A 74 31.89 -22.55 -17.33
CA SER A 74 30.78 -21.92 -16.61
C SER A 74 30.41 -20.59 -17.27
N SER A 75 29.31 -19.98 -16.83
CA SER A 75 29.05 -18.59 -17.21
C SER A 75 30.16 -17.65 -16.69
N VAL A 76 30.38 -16.54 -17.40
CA VAL A 76 31.30 -15.48 -16.95
C VAL A 76 30.92 -14.98 -15.55
N PHE A 77 29.62 -14.86 -15.28
CA PHE A 77 29.13 -14.43 -13.97
C PHE A 77 29.48 -15.42 -12.86
N THR A 78 29.32 -16.73 -13.09
CA THR A 78 29.71 -17.76 -12.12
C THR A 78 31.22 -17.72 -11.85
N TRP A 79 32.03 -17.56 -12.89
CA TRP A 79 33.48 -17.43 -12.73
C TRP A 79 33.87 -16.19 -11.92
N LEU A 80 33.29 -15.02 -12.23
CA LEU A 80 33.50 -13.79 -11.46
C LEU A 80 33.01 -13.91 -10.01
N SER A 81 31.85 -14.56 -9.79
CA SER A 81 31.30 -14.80 -8.45
C SER A 81 32.23 -15.66 -7.59
N ASN A 82 32.91 -16.63 -8.19
CA ASN A 82 33.93 -17.43 -7.49
C ASN A 82 35.14 -16.59 -7.06
N ILE A 83 35.61 -15.69 -7.93
CA ILE A 83 36.70 -14.76 -7.60
C ILE A 83 36.25 -13.81 -6.48
N ALA A 84 35.03 -13.30 -6.55
CA ALA A 84 34.43 -12.45 -5.53
C ALA A 84 34.36 -13.15 -4.16
N ASN A 85 33.83 -14.37 -4.11
CA ASN A 85 33.74 -15.14 -2.87
C ASN A 85 35.12 -15.42 -2.25
N ASN A 86 36.12 -15.76 -3.08
CA ASN A 86 37.49 -15.97 -2.61
C ASN A 86 38.13 -14.67 -2.10
N THR A 87 37.87 -13.56 -2.78
CA THR A 87 38.34 -12.24 -2.37
C THR A 87 37.72 -11.83 -1.05
N LEU A 88 36.41 -11.97 -0.91
CA LEU A 88 35.67 -11.68 0.32
C LEU A 88 36.20 -12.49 1.51
N LYS A 89 36.38 -13.80 1.34
CA LYS A 89 36.97 -14.68 2.37
C LYS A 89 38.36 -14.22 2.79
N ASN A 90 39.18 -13.77 1.85
CA ASN A 90 40.53 -13.28 2.15
C ASN A 90 40.52 -11.95 2.90
N GLU A 91 39.63 -11.02 2.54
CA GLU A 91 39.47 -9.75 3.25
C GLU A 91 39.01 -9.97 4.71
N PHE A 92 38.04 -10.86 4.94
CA PHE A 92 37.63 -11.21 6.31
C PHE A 92 38.76 -11.83 7.12
N ARG A 93 39.53 -12.76 6.53
CA ARG A 93 40.71 -13.35 7.19
C ARG A 93 41.77 -12.28 7.54
N LYS A 94 41.91 -11.24 6.72
CA LYS A 94 42.85 -10.13 6.95
C LYS A 94 42.37 -9.24 8.10
N ARG A 95 41.11 -8.82 8.10
CA ARG A 95 40.49 -8.01 9.17
C ARG A 95 40.55 -8.73 10.53
N TYR A 96 40.32 -10.04 10.55
CA TYR A 96 40.44 -10.86 11.76
C TYR A 96 41.86 -10.87 12.34
N ARG A 97 42.89 -11.05 11.49
CA ARG A 97 44.30 -11.00 11.94
C ARG A 97 44.72 -9.64 12.49
N ASN A 98 44.06 -8.57 12.05
CA ASN A 98 44.31 -7.20 12.49
C ASN A 98 43.47 -6.79 13.73
N GLN A 99 42.72 -7.73 14.34
CA GLN A 99 41.88 -7.52 15.53
C GLN A 99 40.76 -6.46 15.37
N GLU A 100 40.38 -6.10 14.15
CA GLU A 100 39.34 -5.09 13.91
C GLU A 100 37.91 -5.61 14.13
N VAL A 101 37.71 -6.94 14.25
CA VAL A 101 36.38 -7.55 14.46
C VAL A 101 36.49 -8.89 15.24
N SER A 102 35.69 -9.08 16.30
CA SER A 102 35.46 -10.39 16.94
C SER A 102 34.46 -11.20 16.11
N ILE A 103 34.81 -12.43 15.74
CA ILE A 103 33.93 -13.26 14.91
C ILE A 103 32.95 -14.05 15.79
N ASP A 104 31.66 -13.75 15.67
CA ASP A 104 30.65 -14.79 15.77
C ASP A 104 30.47 -15.32 14.35
N MET A 105 31.15 -16.42 14.05
CA MET A 105 31.15 -17.08 12.72
C MET A 105 29.78 -17.68 12.36
N LEU A 106 28.77 -17.50 13.21
CA LEU A 106 27.41 -18.04 13.09
C LEU A 106 26.38 -17.02 12.57
N ASP A 107 26.72 -15.73 12.46
CA ASP A 107 25.75 -14.69 12.08
C ASP A 107 25.77 -14.31 10.59
N MET A 108 26.64 -14.97 9.81
CA MET A 108 26.75 -14.75 8.36
C MET A 108 25.55 -15.35 7.58
N GLU A 109 24.77 -16.25 8.20
CA GLU A 109 23.58 -16.85 7.58
C GLU A 109 22.34 -15.93 7.63
N ASN A 110 22.36 -14.88 8.46
CA ASN A 110 21.20 -14.00 8.66
C ASN A 110 21.28 -12.63 7.97
N ARG A 111 22.39 -12.29 7.28
CA ARG A 111 22.55 -10.97 6.62
C ARG A 111 22.04 -10.88 5.18
N PHE A 112 21.01 -11.64 4.82
CA PHE A 112 20.38 -11.59 3.50
C PHE A 112 19.24 -10.55 3.38
N ILE A 113 19.25 -9.51 4.20
CA ILE A 113 18.05 -8.68 4.47
C ILE A 113 18.24 -7.26 3.93
N THR A 114 18.67 -7.10 2.69
CA THR A 114 18.41 -5.85 1.96
C THR A 114 18.29 -6.16 0.49
N ILE A 115 17.07 -6.47 0.05
CA ILE A 115 16.78 -6.62 -1.37
C ILE A 115 16.11 -5.33 -1.85
N GLU A 116 16.70 -4.71 -2.87
CA GLU A 116 16.29 -3.42 -3.41
C GLU A 116 15.41 -3.62 -4.67
N PHE A 117 14.27 -4.31 -4.52
CA PHE A 117 13.38 -4.65 -5.64
C PHE A 117 12.38 -3.55 -6.04
N THR A 118 12.17 -2.52 -5.21
CA THR A 118 11.14 -1.48 -5.45
C THR A 118 11.56 -0.13 -4.85
N LYS A 119 11.06 1.03 -5.28
CA LYS A 119 11.30 2.31 -4.59
C LYS A 119 10.33 2.57 -3.41
N ASN A 120 9.30 1.74 -3.28
CA ASN A 120 8.32 1.84 -2.21
C ASN A 120 8.87 1.19 -0.92
N VAL A 121 9.07 1.99 0.13
CA VAL A 121 9.71 1.55 1.39
C VAL A 121 8.85 0.54 2.14
N GLU A 122 7.53 0.65 2.08
CA GLU A 122 6.59 -0.25 2.76
C GLU A 122 6.62 -1.63 2.10
N LEU A 123 6.44 -1.69 0.77
CA LEU A 123 6.54 -2.94 0.01
C LEU A 123 7.92 -3.63 0.20
N ARG A 124 8.98 -2.85 0.46
CA ARG A 124 10.30 -3.41 0.79
C ARG A 124 10.31 -4.16 2.11
N ILE A 125 9.72 -3.58 3.15
CA ILE A 125 9.68 -4.17 4.49
C ILE A 125 8.87 -5.47 4.45
N ASP A 126 7.76 -5.47 3.73
CA ASP A 126 6.79 -6.57 3.68
C ASP A 126 7.38 -7.81 3.00
N VAL A 127 7.93 -7.62 1.81
CA VAL A 127 8.62 -8.69 1.07
C VAL A 127 9.85 -9.16 1.84
N THR A 128 10.58 -8.25 2.49
CA THR A 128 11.73 -8.64 3.33
C THR A 128 11.31 -9.56 4.49
N MET A 129 10.20 -9.24 5.16
CA MET A 129 9.66 -10.05 6.24
C MET A 129 9.09 -11.39 5.75
N GLY A 130 8.41 -11.41 4.61
CA GLY A 130 7.94 -12.65 3.97
C GLY A 130 9.09 -13.56 3.53
N LEU A 131 10.18 -12.98 3.02
CA LEU A 131 11.37 -13.75 2.65
C LEU A 131 12.01 -14.44 3.86
N LEU A 132 12.02 -13.81 5.04
CA LEU A 132 12.55 -14.43 6.27
C LEU A 132 11.84 -15.72 6.66
N LYS A 133 10.60 -15.93 6.22
CA LYS A 133 9.82 -17.15 6.44
C LYS A 133 10.20 -18.29 5.51
N LEU A 134 10.87 -18.00 4.40
CA LEU A 134 11.34 -19.02 3.46
C LEU A 134 12.61 -19.71 3.98
N SER A 135 12.93 -20.88 3.41
CA SER A 135 14.23 -21.50 3.67
C SER A 135 15.36 -20.63 3.11
N GLN A 136 16.55 -20.70 3.72
CA GLN A 136 17.73 -19.94 3.27
C GLN A 136 18.03 -20.14 1.78
N LEU A 137 17.93 -21.38 1.31
CA LEU A 137 18.15 -21.71 -0.10
C LEU A 137 17.08 -21.12 -1.03
N ASP A 138 15.82 -21.05 -0.57
CA ASP A 138 14.74 -20.42 -1.35
C ASP A 138 14.94 -18.91 -1.45
N ARG A 139 15.32 -18.24 -0.35
CA ARG A 139 15.70 -16.82 -0.34
C ARG A 139 16.86 -16.57 -1.29
N GLU A 140 17.92 -17.37 -1.21
CA GLU A 140 19.11 -17.22 -2.05
C GLU A 140 18.77 -17.35 -3.53
N ILE A 141 17.95 -18.34 -3.92
CA ILE A 141 17.49 -18.51 -5.30
C ILE A 141 16.69 -17.30 -5.79
N ILE A 142 15.80 -16.74 -4.96
CA ILE A 142 15.00 -15.54 -5.30
C ILE A 142 15.91 -14.32 -5.48
N SER A 143 16.81 -14.04 -4.52
CA SER A 143 17.71 -12.89 -4.58
C SER A 143 18.65 -12.97 -5.79
N LEU A 144 19.20 -14.14 -6.08
CA LEU A 144 20.04 -14.33 -7.28
C LEU A 144 19.27 -14.06 -8.56
N HIS A 145 18.03 -14.53 -8.67
CA HIS A 145 17.25 -14.37 -9.90
C HIS A 145 16.75 -12.95 -10.11
N TYR A 146 16.15 -12.33 -9.08
CA TYR A 146 15.43 -11.06 -9.23
C TYR A 146 16.25 -9.82 -8.88
N ASP A 147 17.13 -9.89 -7.87
CA ASP A 147 17.92 -8.72 -7.44
C ASP A 147 19.22 -8.60 -8.23
N VAL A 148 19.92 -9.74 -8.35
CA VAL A 148 21.17 -9.84 -9.11
C VAL A 148 20.90 -10.00 -10.61
N GLY A 149 19.71 -10.49 -11.02
CA GLY A 149 19.40 -10.70 -12.44
C GLY A 149 20.12 -11.91 -13.04
N CYS A 150 20.28 -12.99 -12.27
CA CYS A 150 20.89 -14.22 -12.74
C CYS A 150 19.94 -15.04 -13.62
N THR A 151 20.46 -15.62 -14.70
CA THR A 151 19.74 -16.63 -15.48
C THR A 151 19.58 -17.92 -14.67
N PHE A 152 18.60 -18.76 -15.02
CA PHE A 152 18.45 -20.06 -14.37
C PHE A 152 19.71 -20.94 -14.45
N LYS A 153 20.52 -20.80 -15.52
CA LYS A 153 21.81 -21.49 -15.66
C LYS A 153 22.80 -20.98 -14.62
N GLU A 154 22.97 -19.66 -14.51
CA GLU A 154 23.84 -19.03 -13.51
C GLU A 154 23.43 -19.41 -12.09
N VAL A 155 22.14 -19.33 -11.75
CA VAL A 155 21.64 -19.75 -10.43
C VAL A 155 21.97 -21.22 -10.18
N SER A 156 21.75 -22.10 -11.17
CA SER A 156 22.03 -23.54 -11.05
C SER A 156 23.51 -23.85 -10.78
N GLU A 157 24.42 -23.12 -11.43
CA GLU A 157 25.86 -23.24 -11.23
C GLU A 157 26.28 -22.75 -9.84
N ILE A 158 25.65 -21.68 -9.32
CA ILE A 158 25.97 -21.10 -8.00
C ILE A 158 25.48 -21.98 -6.86
N VAL A 159 24.23 -22.45 -6.92
CA VAL A 159 23.61 -23.23 -5.83
C VAL A 159 23.85 -24.74 -5.95
N GLY A 160 24.51 -25.21 -7.02
CA GLY A 160 24.86 -26.62 -7.22
C GLY A 160 23.65 -27.53 -7.52
N MET A 161 22.60 -27.01 -8.16
CA MET A 161 21.37 -27.75 -8.46
C MET A 161 21.16 -27.92 -9.98
N ARG A 162 20.35 -28.89 -10.40
CA ARG A 162 19.90 -28.97 -11.81
C ARG A 162 18.98 -27.79 -12.15
N ILE A 163 19.08 -27.24 -13.37
CA ILE A 163 18.24 -26.12 -13.84
C ILE A 163 16.75 -26.36 -13.61
N SER A 164 16.25 -27.57 -13.87
CA SER A 164 14.85 -27.94 -13.64
C SER A 164 14.45 -27.90 -12.16
N ALA A 165 15.36 -28.30 -11.27
CA ALA A 165 15.16 -28.22 -9.82
C ALA A 165 15.14 -26.76 -9.34
N VAL A 166 16.02 -25.91 -9.88
CA VAL A 166 16.02 -24.45 -9.60
C VAL A 166 14.70 -23.81 -10.01
N LYS A 167 14.20 -24.07 -11.24
CA LYS A 167 12.91 -23.54 -11.70
C LYS A 167 11.76 -23.96 -10.80
N ASN A 168 11.64 -25.26 -10.54
CA ASN A 168 10.57 -25.80 -9.69
C ASN A 168 10.64 -25.23 -8.26
N ARG A 169 11.85 -25.07 -7.73
CA ARG A 169 12.05 -24.51 -6.40
C ARG A 169 11.70 -23.02 -6.36
N LEU A 170 12.13 -22.24 -7.37
CA LEU A 170 11.77 -20.83 -7.49
C LEU A 170 10.24 -20.65 -7.54
N TYR A 171 9.52 -21.40 -8.39
CA TYR A 171 8.07 -21.28 -8.46
C TYR A 171 7.37 -21.62 -7.13
N ARG A 172 7.83 -22.67 -6.43
CA ARG A 172 7.30 -23.02 -5.11
C ARG A 172 7.65 -21.98 -4.06
N ALA A 173 8.86 -21.43 -4.09
CA ALA A 173 9.31 -20.38 -3.18
C ALA A 173 8.50 -19.09 -3.39
N LEU A 174 8.21 -18.73 -4.64
CA LEU A 174 7.33 -17.59 -4.97
C LEU A 174 5.88 -17.85 -4.57
N ALA A 175 5.36 -19.06 -4.73
CA ALA A 175 4.01 -19.40 -4.27
C ALA A 175 3.92 -19.36 -2.73
N LYS A 176 4.95 -19.85 -2.04
CA LYS A 176 5.04 -19.71 -0.58
C LYS A 176 5.17 -18.25 -0.17
N LEU A 177 6.03 -17.48 -0.82
CA LEU A 177 6.18 -16.05 -0.55
C LEU A 177 4.87 -15.32 -0.78
N ARG A 178 4.13 -15.67 -1.83
CA ARG A 178 2.79 -15.14 -2.09
C ARG A 178 1.82 -15.51 -0.98
N ASN A 179 1.75 -16.77 -0.56
CA ASN A 179 0.88 -17.16 0.56
C ASN A 179 1.28 -16.47 1.86
N GLU A 180 2.59 -16.36 2.13
CA GLU A 180 3.09 -15.61 3.27
C GLU A 180 2.66 -14.15 3.12
N LEU A 181 2.82 -13.51 1.97
CA LEU A 181 2.38 -12.13 1.73
C LEU A 181 0.86 -11.95 1.75
N ASP A 182 0.08 -12.94 1.33
CA ASP A 182 -1.39 -12.96 1.38
C ASP A 182 -1.85 -13.16 2.85
N ASP A 183 -1.17 -14.01 3.63
CA ASP A 183 -1.36 -14.16 5.10
C ASP A 183 -0.77 -12.95 5.88
N TRP A 184 0.19 -12.24 5.31
CA TRP A 184 0.83 -11.04 5.85
C TRP A 184 0.02 -9.78 5.53
N ASP A 185 -0.71 -9.76 4.41
CA ASP A 185 -1.81 -8.82 4.13
C ASP A 185 -2.90 -8.94 5.21
N VAL A 186 -3.05 -10.12 5.82
CA VAL A 186 -3.97 -10.38 6.93
C VAL A 186 -3.37 -10.07 8.32
N GLN A 187 -2.03 -9.94 8.44
CA GLN A 187 -1.38 -9.80 9.75
C GLN A 187 -0.46 -8.58 9.95
N LYS A 188 -0.10 -7.77 8.94
CA LYS A 188 0.86 -6.67 9.15
C LYS A 188 0.85 -5.46 8.21
N ILE A 189 -0.27 -5.12 7.59
CA ILE A 189 -0.65 -3.69 7.69
C ILE A 189 -1.10 -3.56 9.15
N VAL A 190 -0.56 -2.63 9.93
CA VAL A 190 -1.36 -2.11 11.05
C VAL A 190 -2.55 -1.46 10.36
N SER A 191 -3.57 -2.25 10.02
CA SER A 191 -4.75 -1.73 9.36
C SER A 191 -5.22 -0.63 10.30
N PHE A 192 -5.56 0.53 9.75
CA PHE A 192 -6.06 1.64 10.53
C PHE A 192 -7.13 1.20 11.52
N ILE A 193 -7.87 0.14 11.17
CA ILE A 193 -8.82 -0.55 12.05
C ILE A 193 -8.28 -0.89 13.45
N ASP A 194 -7.01 -1.31 13.59
CA ASP A 194 -6.44 -1.71 14.86
C ASP A 194 -6.15 -0.50 15.75
N SER A 195 -6.11 0.70 15.17
CA SER A 195 -6.08 1.97 15.90
C SER A 195 -7.48 2.41 16.35
N ILE A 196 -8.55 1.92 15.72
CA ILE A 196 -9.93 2.28 16.08
C ILE A 196 -10.24 1.74 17.48
N SER A 197 -10.64 2.63 18.37
CA SER A 197 -11.09 2.25 19.71
C SER A 197 -12.60 2.34 19.82
N ILE A 198 -13.25 1.27 20.26
CA ILE A 198 -14.68 1.27 20.54
C ILE A 198 -14.90 1.40 22.04
N VAL A 199 -15.73 2.35 22.45
CA VAL A 199 -16.03 2.69 23.84
C VAL A 199 -17.54 2.61 24.07
N SER A 200 -17.97 1.86 25.09
CA SER A 200 -19.36 1.88 25.54
C SER A 200 -19.68 3.15 26.30
N LYS A 201 -20.87 3.72 26.08
CA LYS A 201 -21.45 4.79 26.88
C LYS A 201 -22.64 4.33 27.75
N ASP A 202 -22.72 3.04 28.05
CA ASP A 202 -23.71 2.54 28.99
C ASP A 202 -23.57 3.19 30.37
N VAL A 203 -24.68 3.71 30.90
CA VAL A 203 -24.73 4.36 32.23
C VAL A 203 -24.92 3.33 33.35
N GLU A 204 -25.36 2.11 33.02
CA GLU A 204 -25.58 1.04 34.00
C GLU A 204 -24.52 -0.07 33.91
N PRO A 205 -23.91 -0.50 35.04
CA PRO A 205 -23.08 -1.70 35.09
C PRO A 205 -23.98 -2.93 35.01
N THR A 206 -24.50 -3.25 33.81
CA THR A 206 -25.38 -4.43 33.65
C THR A 206 -24.56 -5.69 33.44
N ASN A 207 -24.95 -6.74 34.18
CA ASN A 207 -24.33 -8.07 34.29
C ASN A 207 -24.37 -8.94 33.00
N LYS A 208 -24.20 -8.38 31.80
CA LYS A 208 -24.11 -9.16 30.54
C LYS A 208 -22.89 -8.77 29.69
N PRO A 209 -21.67 -9.14 30.14
CA PRO A 209 -20.44 -8.85 29.40
C PRO A 209 -20.42 -9.43 27.96
N THR A 210 -21.13 -10.54 27.69
CA THR A 210 -21.04 -11.26 26.42
C THR A 210 -21.73 -10.57 25.23
N SER A 211 -22.84 -9.85 25.45
CA SER A 211 -23.59 -9.20 24.36
C SER A 211 -22.86 -7.98 23.81
N HIS A 212 -22.24 -7.17 24.67
CA HIS A 212 -21.45 -6.00 24.25
C HIS A 212 -20.21 -6.41 23.45
N ILE A 213 -19.54 -7.50 23.87
CA ILE A 213 -18.40 -8.06 23.13
C ILE A 213 -18.80 -8.42 21.70
N LYS A 214 -19.96 -9.07 21.51
CA LYS A 214 -20.44 -9.43 20.18
C LYS A 214 -20.74 -8.20 19.31
N ILE A 215 -21.42 -7.18 19.85
CA ILE A 215 -21.70 -5.95 19.10
C ILE A 215 -20.41 -5.29 18.59
N TYR A 216 -19.39 -5.19 19.46
CA TYR A 216 -18.12 -4.57 19.07
C TYR A 216 -17.38 -5.40 18.05
N GLN A 217 -17.45 -6.74 18.16
CA GLN A 217 -16.93 -7.64 17.13
C GLN A 217 -17.64 -7.42 15.80
N ASP A 218 -18.98 -7.38 15.79
CA ASP A 218 -19.77 -7.20 14.57
C ASP A 218 -19.49 -5.82 13.90
N ILE A 219 -19.34 -4.75 14.69
CA ILE A 219 -18.94 -3.42 14.21
C ILE A 219 -17.53 -3.47 13.61
N LEU A 220 -16.57 -4.05 14.34
CA LEU A 220 -15.19 -4.16 13.87
C LEU A 220 -15.11 -5.01 12.60
N GLU A 221 -15.87 -6.11 12.50
CA GLU A 221 -15.89 -6.96 11.32
C GLU A 221 -16.40 -6.21 10.08
N HIS A 222 -17.49 -5.44 10.24
CA HIS A 222 -18.01 -4.58 9.16
C HIS A 222 -17.02 -3.52 8.70
N LEU A 223 -16.35 -2.88 9.66
CA LEU A 223 -15.30 -1.91 9.34
C LEU A 223 -14.09 -2.59 8.70
N ARG A 224 -13.62 -3.74 9.21
CA ARG A 224 -12.48 -4.50 8.64
C ARG A 224 -12.71 -4.86 7.18
N ALA A 225 -13.94 -5.22 6.82
CA ALA A 225 -14.29 -5.55 5.44
C ALA A 225 -14.21 -4.35 4.46
N ASN A 226 -14.14 -3.11 4.97
CA ASN A 226 -14.28 -1.90 4.15
C ASN A 226 -13.13 -0.89 4.30
N VAL A 227 -12.56 -0.72 5.49
CA VAL A 227 -11.60 0.35 5.83
C VAL A 227 -10.41 0.36 4.88
N ASP A 228 -9.73 -0.76 4.70
CA ASP A 228 -8.51 -0.81 3.88
C ASP A 228 -8.82 -0.52 2.40
N ARG A 229 -9.95 -1.04 1.90
CA ARG A 229 -10.44 -0.77 0.55
C ARG A 229 -10.71 0.72 0.34
N ILE A 230 -11.43 1.35 1.28
CA ILE A 230 -11.81 2.76 1.20
C ILE A 230 -10.57 3.67 1.32
N CYS A 231 -9.68 3.42 2.29
CA CYS A 231 -8.41 4.16 2.43
C CYS A 231 -7.56 4.06 1.16
N SER A 232 -7.47 2.87 0.56
CA SER A 232 -6.76 2.64 -0.68
C SER A 232 -7.38 3.38 -1.87
N GLN A 233 -8.70 3.28 -2.04
CA GLN A 233 -9.44 3.99 -3.09
C GLN A 233 -9.30 5.51 -2.97
N LEU A 234 -9.28 6.04 -1.75
CA LEU A 234 -9.11 7.47 -1.47
C LEU A 234 -7.64 7.91 -1.41
N ARG A 235 -6.69 7.00 -1.57
CA ARG A 235 -5.24 7.25 -1.47
C ARG A 235 -4.88 8.06 -0.21
N HIS A 236 -5.49 7.70 0.92
CA HIS A 236 -5.31 8.39 2.18
C HIS A 236 -5.26 7.39 3.33
N GLN A 237 -4.22 7.49 4.16
CA GLN A 237 -4.09 6.72 5.39
C GLN A 237 -4.20 7.69 6.56
N PRO A 238 -5.20 7.53 7.45
CA PRO A 238 -5.34 8.43 8.57
C PRO A 238 -4.15 8.35 9.51
N SER A 239 -3.71 9.50 10.00
CA SER A 239 -2.62 9.60 10.99
C SER A 239 -3.13 9.70 12.43
N ARG A 240 -4.43 9.95 12.60
CA ARG A 240 -5.09 10.20 13.89
C ARG A 240 -5.88 8.99 14.33
N LYS A 241 -5.90 8.74 15.63
CA LYS A 241 -6.70 7.67 16.20
C LYS A 241 -8.19 8.01 16.13
N LEU A 242 -9.01 7.09 15.64
CA LEU A 242 -10.47 7.24 15.64
C LEU A 242 -11.09 6.51 16.84
N THR A 243 -12.03 7.16 17.52
CA THR A 243 -12.83 6.56 18.59
C THR A 243 -14.28 6.39 18.15
N ILE A 244 -14.88 5.24 18.42
CA ILE A 244 -16.32 4.99 18.21
C ILE A 244 -16.98 4.86 19.57
N GLU A 245 -17.81 5.84 19.92
CA GLU A 245 -18.63 5.84 21.13
C GLU A 245 -20.01 5.24 20.81
N VAL A 246 -20.29 4.07 21.40
CA VAL A 246 -21.55 3.36 21.22
C VAL A 246 -22.47 3.65 22.40
N TYR A 247 -23.60 4.28 22.11
CA TYR A 247 -24.61 4.65 23.10
C TYR A 247 -25.68 3.56 23.25
N PRO A 248 -26.16 3.25 24.46
CA PRO A 248 -27.06 2.12 24.71
C PRO A 248 -28.30 2.07 23.82
N ASN A 249 -28.85 3.22 23.46
CA ASN A 249 -30.02 3.37 22.60
C ASN A 249 -30.08 4.75 21.93
N LEU A 250 -30.97 4.89 20.95
CA LEU A 250 -31.15 6.13 20.19
C LEU A 250 -31.44 7.35 21.08
N TYR A 251 -32.26 7.20 22.12
CA TYR A 251 -32.59 8.29 23.05
C TYR A 251 -31.33 8.79 23.79
N SER A 252 -30.52 7.87 24.33
CA SER A 252 -29.28 8.23 25.03
C SER A 252 -28.26 8.91 24.10
N PHE A 253 -28.21 8.50 22.84
CA PHE A 253 -27.41 9.17 21.81
C PHE A 253 -27.90 10.60 21.57
N HIS A 254 -29.20 10.80 21.33
CA HIS A 254 -29.81 12.13 21.13
C HIS A 254 -29.54 13.09 22.30
N GLN A 255 -29.64 12.61 23.53
CA GLN A 255 -29.30 13.41 24.72
C GLN A 255 -27.82 13.79 24.72
N ALA A 256 -26.93 12.84 24.46
CA ALA A 256 -25.48 13.07 24.52
C ALA A 256 -24.94 14.02 23.45
N VAL A 257 -25.66 14.14 22.32
CA VAL A 257 -25.30 15.05 21.22
C VAL A 257 -26.06 16.39 21.29
N ASN A 258 -26.77 16.64 22.40
CA ASN A 258 -27.58 17.85 22.64
C ASN A 258 -28.70 18.07 21.61
N GLU A 259 -29.26 16.98 21.05
CA GLU A 259 -30.36 17.02 20.09
C GLU A 259 -31.52 16.12 20.56
N PRO A 260 -32.18 16.44 21.70
CA PRO A 260 -33.18 15.56 22.33
C PRO A 260 -34.44 15.32 21.48
N ASN A 261 -34.69 16.18 20.49
CA ASN A 261 -35.84 16.11 19.58
C ASN A 261 -35.42 15.74 18.15
N ALA A 262 -34.22 15.17 17.97
CA ALA A 262 -33.76 14.75 16.66
C ALA A 262 -34.70 13.71 16.04
N PRO A 263 -34.84 13.70 14.70
CA PRO A 263 -35.60 12.66 14.02
C PRO A 263 -35.06 11.25 14.32
N ASN A 264 -35.93 10.25 14.29
CA ASN A 264 -35.55 8.86 14.59
C ASN A 264 -34.52 8.27 13.62
N TRP A 265 -34.41 8.83 12.41
CA TRP A 265 -33.41 8.41 11.43
C TRP A 265 -32.00 8.91 11.81
N PHE A 266 -31.87 9.92 12.68
CA PHE A 266 -30.58 10.45 13.12
C PHE A 266 -29.98 9.56 14.21
N MET A 267 -29.09 8.66 13.81
CA MET A 267 -28.56 7.58 14.67
C MET A 267 -27.06 7.67 14.95
N GLY A 268 -26.36 8.62 14.32
CA GLY A 268 -24.94 8.78 14.49
C GLY A 268 -24.43 10.10 13.93
N LEU A 269 -23.27 10.53 14.44
CA LEU A 269 -22.59 11.74 13.99
C LEU A 269 -21.07 11.62 14.17
N ILE A 270 -20.35 12.54 13.54
CA ILE A 270 -18.91 12.71 13.71
C ILE A 270 -18.65 13.98 14.51
N ASP A 271 -17.83 13.85 15.55
CA ASP A 271 -17.35 14.91 16.41
C ASP A 271 -15.82 14.84 16.47
N SER A 272 -15.16 15.60 15.59
CA SER A 272 -13.71 15.55 15.39
C SER A 272 -13.19 14.12 15.11
N ASP A 273 -12.42 13.54 16.03
CA ASP A 273 -11.87 12.18 15.91
C ASP A 273 -12.76 11.13 16.61
N THR A 274 -14.04 11.45 16.83
CA THR A 274 -15.02 10.58 17.49
C THR A 274 -16.25 10.36 16.62
N ILE A 275 -16.57 9.11 16.32
CA ILE A 275 -17.88 8.71 15.81
C ILE A 275 -18.77 8.39 17.01
N LYS A 276 -19.91 9.07 17.13
CA LYS A 276 -20.93 8.81 18.14
C LYS A 276 -22.09 8.10 17.46
N ILE A 277 -22.51 6.93 17.96
CA ILE A 277 -23.52 6.10 17.29
C ILE A 277 -24.42 5.37 18.30
N ALA A 278 -25.70 5.22 17.98
CA ALA A 278 -26.62 4.40 18.75
C ALA A 278 -26.29 2.89 18.60
N SER A 279 -26.51 2.11 19.66
CA SER A 279 -26.24 0.68 19.67
C SER A 279 -27.13 -0.08 18.67
N PRO A 280 -26.56 -1.02 17.89
CA PRO A 280 -27.33 -1.90 17.01
C PRO A 280 -28.42 -2.71 17.73
N LEU A 281 -28.26 -2.96 19.04
CA LEU A 281 -29.25 -3.69 19.84
C LEU A 281 -30.53 -2.90 20.08
N HIS A 282 -30.45 -1.57 20.07
CA HIS A 282 -31.59 -0.68 20.29
C HIS A 282 -31.60 0.42 19.22
N PRO A 283 -31.79 0.04 17.95
CA PRO A 283 -31.57 0.91 16.79
C PRO A 283 -32.65 2.01 16.63
N GLY A 284 -33.75 1.91 17.39
CA GLY A 284 -34.92 2.77 17.22
C GLY A 284 -35.85 2.27 16.11
N PRO A 285 -36.88 3.05 15.75
CA PRO A 285 -37.94 2.59 14.85
C PRO A 285 -37.59 2.66 13.35
N GLU A 286 -36.61 3.48 12.97
CA GLU A 286 -36.23 3.72 11.56
C GLU A 286 -35.07 2.84 11.09
N HIS A 287 -34.46 2.08 12.00
CA HIS A 287 -33.22 1.34 11.75
C HIS A 287 -33.32 -0.12 12.20
N THR A 288 -32.63 -0.99 11.48
CA THR A 288 -32.37 -2.38 11.85
C THR A 288 -30.95 -2.53 12.38
N TYR A 289 -30.66 -3.64 13.09
CA TYR A 289 -29.31 -3.99 13.54
C TYR A 289 -28.27 -3.85 12.41
N GLU A 290 -28.57 -4.45 11.25
CA GLU A 290 -27.73 -4.42 10.06
C GLU A 290 -27.52 -3.00 9.51
N SER A 291 -28.58 -2.17 9.48
CA SER A 291 -28.44 -0.79 9.01
C SER A 291 -27.54 0.06 9.91
N ILE A 292 -27.53 -0.19 11.23
CA ILE A 292 -26.61 0.47 12.16
C ILE A 292 -25.17 0.02 11.88
N LEU A 293 -24.93 -1.28 11.64
CA LEU A 293 -23.60 -1.78 11.26
C LEU A 293 -23.10 -1.12 9.98
N LYS A 294 -23.91 -1.08 8.91
CA LYS A 294 -23.55 -0.36 7.68
C LYS A 294 -23.30 1.13 7.92
N SER A 295 -24.06 1.75 8.81
CA SER A 295 -23.87 3.15 9.17
C SER A 295 -22.53 3.43 9.84
N THR A 296 -21.86 2.43 10.44
CA THR A 296 -20.48 2.60 10.94
C THR A 296 -19.50 2.84 9.79
N VAL A 297 -19.66 2.13 8.67
CA VAL A 297 -18.88 2.33 7.44
C VAL A 297 -19.19 3.69 6.82
N HIS A 298 -20.47 4.10 6.83
CA HIS A 298 -20.90 5.41 6.35
C HIS A 298 -20.21 6.55 7.13
N LEU A 299 -20.29 6.50 8.46
CA LEU A 299 -19.68 7.50 9.34
C LEU A 299 -18.15 7.48 9.26
N PHE A 300 -17.52 6.30 9.14
CA PHE A 300 -16.08 6.18 8.91
C PHE A 300 -15.66 6.87 7.60
N THR A 301 -16.38 6.59 6.51
CA THR A 301 -16.07 7.17 5.19
C THR A 301 -16.21 8.69 5.23
N MET A 302 -17.29 9.20 5.83
CA MET A 302 -17.48 10.64 6.02
C MET A 302 -16.33 11.26 6.82
N TRP A 303 -15.91 10.61 7.91
CA TRP A 303 -14.79 11.07 8.74
C TRP A 303 -13.49 11.10 7.93
N LEU A 304 -13.21 10.05 7.17
CA LEU A 304 -12.01 9.95 6.34
C LEU A 304 -11.96 11.03 5.26
N VAL A 305 -13.09 11.32 4.60
CA VAL A 305 -13.18 12.41 3.62
C VAL A 305 -12.92 13.77 4.28
N LYS A 306 -13.45 13.98 5.50
CA LYS A 306 -13.19 15.19 6.28
C LYS A 306 -11.75 15.28 6.78
N ASP A 307 -11.08 14.15 7.02
CA ASP A 307 -9.65 14.11 7.37
C ASP A 307 -8.78 14.48 6.17
N ILE A 308 -9.16 14.08 4.94
CA ILE A 308 -8.49 14.51 3.70
C ILE A 308 -8.63 16.01 3.48
N ASN A 309 -9.86 16.52 3.52
CA ASN A 309 -10.12 17.95 3.43
C ASN A 309 -11.34 18.34 4.28
N PRO A 310 -11.14 19.09 5.38
CA PRO A 310 -12.23 19.54 6.24
C PRO A 310 -13.27 20.41 5.54
N SER A 311 -12.88 21.10 4.46
CA SER A 311 -13.73 21.97 3.65
C SER A 311 -14.58 21.23 2.62
N THR A 312 -14.47 19.89 2.54
CA THR A 312 -15.27 19.07 1.63
C THR A 312 -16.77 19.34 1.84
N PRO A 313 -17.54 19.62 0.77
CA PRO A 313 -18.97 19.89 0.84
C PRO A 313 -19.78 18.70 1.37
N LYS A 314 -20.90 19.01 2.04
CA LYS A 314 -21.84 18.05 2.62
C LYS A 314 -22.30 17.00 1.65
N TRP A 315 -22.72 17.39 0.45
CA TRP A 315 -23.19 16.42 -0.54
C TRP A 315 -22.13 15.38 -0.90
N LEU A 316 -20.85 15.74 -0.87
CA LEU A 316 -19.76 14.86 -1.28
C LEU A 316 -19.43 13.84 -0.19
N TYR A 317 -19.19 14.27 1.06
CA TYR A 317 -18.88 13.31 2.12
C TYR A 317 -20.09 12.46 2.52
N GLN A 318 -21.30 13.03 2.54
CA GLN A 318 -22.53 12.27 2.81
C GLN A 318 -22.82 11.26 1.70
N GLY A 319 -22.71 11.70 0.45
CA GLY A 319 -22.95 10.88 -0.72
C GLY A 319 -21.99 9.70 -0.80
N LEU A 320 -20.69 9.96 -0.65
CA LEU A 320 -19.68 8.93 -0.69
C LEU A 320 -19.80 7.96 0.49
N GLY A 321 -20.08 8.46 1.69
CA GLY A 321 -20.36 7.59 2.82
C GLY A 321 -21.57 6.68 2.57
N GLY A 322 -22.64 7.19 1.96
CA GLY A 322 -23.81 6.39 1.59
C GLY A 322 -23.50 5.35 0.51
N TYR A 323 -22.67 5.73 -0.46
CA TYR A 323 -22.19 4.88 -1.55
C TYR A 323 -21.37 3.70 -1.02
N GLU A 324 -20.33 3.98 -0.23
CA GLU A 324 -19.40 2.97 0.28
C GLU A 324 -20.06 2.00 1.27
N ALA A 325 -20.99 2.49 2.09
CA ALA A 325 -21.68 1.66 3.06
C ALA A 325 -22.81 0.79 2.47
N GLY A 326 -23.25 1.07 1.23
CA GLY A 326 -24.40 0.41 0.64
C GLY A 326 -25.66 0.52 1.52
N LEU A 327 -25.90 1.72 2.09
CA LEU A 327 -27.00 2.00 3.02
C LEU A 327 -28.38 1.79 2.38
N MET A 328 -28.48 2.08 1.09
CA MET A 328 -29.70 2.00 0.31
C MET A 328 -29.47 1.17 -0.95
N THR A 329 -30.48 0.44 -1.39
CA THR A 329 -30.41 -0.25 -2.68
C THR A 329 -30.59 0.75 -3.81
N GLN A 330 -29.93 0.54 -4.95
CA GLN A 330 -30.10 1.42 -6.12
C GLN A 330 -31.58 1.54 -6.53
N SER A 331 -32.35 0.44 -6.46
CA SER A 331 -33.78 0.46 -6.77
C SER A 331 -34.57 1.34 -5.80
N TYR A 332 -34.28 1.30 -4.50
CA TYR A 332 -34.91 2.17 -3.51
C TYR A 332 -34.60 3.64 -3.80
N ILE A 333 -33.32 3.96 -4.02
CA ILE A 333 -32.87 5.32 -4.32
C ILE A 333 -33.62 5.87 -5.53
N LYS A 334 -33.56 5.17 -6.66
CA LYS A 334 -34.21 5.58 -7.92
C LYS A 334 -35.71 5.79 -7.74
N ASN A 335 -36.41 4.83 -7.12
CA ASN A 335 -37.85 4.93 -6.90
C ASN A 335 -38.23 6.10 -5.99
N SER A 336 -37.41 6.39 -4.97
CA SER A 336 -37.68 7.45 -3.99
C SER A 336 -37.56 8.88 -4.54
N ILE A 337 -36.78 9.09 -5.61
CA ILE A 337 -36.56 10.40 -6.22
C ILE A 337 -37.31 10.59 -7.55
N LEU A 338 -37.92 9.53 -8.08
CA LEU A 338 -38.47 9.49 -9.44
C LEU A 338 -39.44 10.64 -9.72
N GLU A 339 -40.40 10.87 -8.82
CA GLU A 339 -41.39 11.93 -8.99
C GLU A 339 -40.78 13.34 -8.87
N LEU A 340 -39.76 13.51 -8.02
CA LEU A 340 -39.04 14.79 -7.90
C LEU A 340 -38.29 15.12 -9.18
N VAL A 341 -37.60 14.12 -9.77
CA VAL A 341 -36.89 14.27 -11.05
C VAL A 341 -37.85 14.63 -12.17
N LYS A 342 -39.00 13.94 -12.28
CA LYS A 342 -40.04 14.24 -13.27
C LYS A 342 -40.60 15.66 -13.14
N GLN A 343 -40.73 16.16 -11.91
CA GLN A 343 -41.20 17.51 -11.63
C GLN A 343 -40.11 18.58 -11.75
N GLY A 344 -38.87 18.19 -12.09
CA GLY A 344 -37.73 19.11 -12.16
C GLY A 344 -37.24 19.62 -10.81
N GLN A 345 -37.67 19.01 -9.70
CA GLN A 345 -37.29 19.34 -8.34
C GLN A 345 -35.97 18.66 -7.96
N ILE A 346 -34.90 18.98 -8.70
CA ILE A 346 -33.55 18.45 -8.46
C ILE A 346 -32.74 19.52 -7.72
N PRO A 347 -32.24 19.22 -6.51
CA PRO A 347 -31.51 20.20 -5.72
C PRO A 347 -30.21 20.64 -6.41
N THR A 348 -29.78 21.85 -6.09
CA THR A 348 -28.46 22.39 -6.42
C THR A 348 -27.41 21.88 -5.43
N PHE A 349 -26.13 21.94 -5.79
CA PHE A 349 -25.06 21.63 -4.83
C PHE A 349 -25.12 22.53 -3.60
N SER A 350 -25.49 23.81 -3.78
CA SER A 350 -25.66 24.74 -2.65
C SER A 350 -26.82 24.36 -1.73
N GLU A 351 -27.94 23.87 -2.26
CA GLU A 351 -29.06 23.39 -1.42
C GLU A 351 -28.67 22.13 -0.65
N LEU A 352 -27.84 21.26 -1.23
CA LEU A 352 -27.30 20.07 -0.57
C LEU A 352 -26.28 20.38 0.53
N GLU A 353 -25.85 21.63 0.70
CA GLU A 353 -25.08 22.09 1.87
C GLU A 353 -25.97 22.40 3.10
N ASN A 354 -27.28 22.24 3.00
CA ASN A 354 -28.19 22.54 4.10
C ASN A 354 -27.90 21.67 5.34
N ASN A 355 -27.57 22.31 6.47
CA ASN A 355 -27.26 21.66 7.75
C ASN A 355 -28.48 21.40 8.66
N THR A 356 -29.70 21.71 8.21
CA THR A 356 -30.94 21.40 8.95
C THR A 356 -31.45 19.99 8.61
N TRP A 357 -32.49 19.58 9.34
CA TRP A 357 -33.26 18.37 9.05
C TRP A 357 -33.99 18.39 7.71
N ASP A 358 -34.06 19.54 7.03
CA ASP A 358 -34.67 19.65 5.70
C ASP A 358 -33.85 18.94 4.62
N PHE A 359 -32.58 18.62 4.91
CA PHE A 359 -31.72 17.84 4.01
C PHE A 359 -32.38 16.52 3.57
N GLU A 360 -33.03 15.78 4.48
CA GLU A 360 -33.73 14.55 4.09
C GLU A 360 -35.10 14.82 3.45
N LYS A 361 -35.76 15.94 3.78
CA LYS A 361 -37.04 16.29 3.15
C LYS A 361 -36.92 16.48 1.65
N MET A 362 -35.77 17.01 1.19
CA MET A 362 -35.45 17.16 -0.23
C MET A 362 -34.70 15.95 -0.83
N LYS A 363 -34.67 14.81 -0.13
CA LYS A 363 -33.94 13.60 -0.55
C LYS A 363 -32.44 13.82 -0.75
N GLY A 364 -31.86 14.63 0.13
CA GLY A 364 -30.45 15.00 0.08
C GLY A 364 -29.51 13.80 0.14
N PHE A 365 -29.81 12.76 0.95
CA PHE A 365 -28.97 11.55 1.00
C PHE A 365 -28.97 10.80 -0.34
N GLN A 366 -30.14 10.66 -0.97
CA GLN A 366 -30.33 9.95 -2.24
C GLN A 366 -29.68 10.70 -3.40
N PHE A 367 -29.89 12.02 -3.49
CA PHE A 367 -29.23 12.83 -4.52
C PHE A 367 -27.71 12.86 -4.34
N SER A 368 -27.22 13.02 -3.11
CA SER A 368 -25.78 13.00 -2.80
C SER A 368 -25.11 11.68 -3.21
N TYR A 369 -25.77 10.56 -2.91
CA TYR A 369 -25.34 9.22 -3.37
C TYR A 369 -25.20 9.20 -4.89
N LEU A 370 -26.24 9.64 -5.61
CA LEU A 370 -26.26 9.58 -7.08
C LEU A 370 -25.25 10.52 -7.73
N ILE A 371 -24.91 11.64 -7.08
CA ILE A 371 -23.81 12.50 -7.55
C ILE A 371 -22.48 11.74 -7.47
N CYS A 372 -22.20 11.08 -6.34
CA CYS A 372 -20.96 10.33 -6.16
C CYS A 372 -20.88 9.14 -7.12
N GLU A 373 -21.99 8.41 -7.30
CA GLU A 373 -22.10 7.33 -8.28
C GLU A 373 -21.86 7.83 -9.71
N PHE A 374 -22.49 8.95 -10.09
CA PHE A 374 -22.27 9.60 -11.38
C PHE A 374 -20.80 9.97 -11.59
N ILE A 375 -20.16 10.58 -10.58
CA ILE A 375 -18.74 10.95 -10.65
C ILE A 375 -17.87 9.70 -10.89
N LEU A 376 -18.09 8.66 -10.09
CA LEU A 376 -17.33 7.41 -10.18
C LEU A 376 -17.51 6.71 -11.54
N LEU A 377 -18.74 6.66 -12.06
CA LEU A 377 -19.03 5.99 -13.32
C LEU A 377 -18.54 6.78 -14.55
N ARG A 378 -18.62 8.11 -14.51
CA ARG A 378 -18.35 8.97 -15.66
C ARG A 378 -16.91 9.47 -15.72
N TYR A 379 -16.35 9.86 -14.57
CA TYR A 379 -15.02 10.47 -14.47
C TYR A 379 -14.00 9.56 -13.76
N GLY A 380 -14.47 8.53 -13.06
CA GLY A 380 -13.60 7.54 -12.41
C GLY A 380 -13.11 7.94 -11.02
N GLN A 381 -12.36 7.02 -10.41
CA GLN A 381 -11.86 7.14 -9.03
C GLN A 381 -10.86 8.31 -8.85
N GLU A 382 -10.09 8.66 -9.89
CA GLU A 382 -9.09 9.74 -9.81
C GLU A 382 -9.76 11.11 -9.73
N ALA A 383 -10.76 11.37 -10.56
CA ALA A 383 -11.54 12.60 -10.51
C ALA A 383 -12.27 12.79 -9.17
N LEU A 384 -12.83 11.70 -8.60
CA LEU A 384 -13.42 11.75 -7.25
C LEU A 384 -12.36 12.14 -6.20
N ASN A 385 -11.15 11.59 -6.32
CA ASN A 385 -10.05 11.90 -5.42
C ASN A 385 -9.59 13.36 -5.52
N GLU A 386 -9.59 13.92 -6.73
CA GLU A 386 -9.22 15.31 -7.00
C GLU A 386 -10.26 16.26 -6.41
N ILE A 387 -11.56 16.05 -6.68
CA ILE A 387 -12.62 16.94 -6.15
C ILE A 387 -12.74 16.85 -4.61
N ILE A 388 -12.39 15.73 -3.98
CA ILE A 388 -12.31 15.66 -2.51
C ILE A 388 -11.18 16.55 -1.97
N ARG A 389 -10.03 16.57 -2.65
CA ARG A 389 -8.86 17.35 -2.22
C ARG A 389 -9.02 18.83 -2.53
N GLU A 390 -9.61 19.18 -3.66
CA GLU A 390 -9.86 20.56 -4.10
C GLU A 390 -11.34 20.76 -4.48
N PRO A 391 -12.26 20.92 -3.49
CA PRO A 391 -13.72 20.91 -3.74
C PRO A 391 -14.28 22.01 -4.63
N ASN A 392 -13.49 23.04 -4.92
CA ASN A 392 -13.87 24.14 -5.80
C ASN A 392 -13.27 23.99 -7.21
N ASP A 393 -12.33 23.07 -7.43
CA ASP A 393 -11.62 22.88 -8.70
C ASP A 393 -12.30 21.83 -9.59
N PHE A 394 -13.51 22.15 -10.04
CA PHE A 394 -14.25 21.29 -10.97
C PHE A 394 -13.55 21.16 -12.32
N GLU A 395 -12.90 22.22 -12.80
CA GLU A 395 -12.18 22.19 -14.08
C GLU A 395 -10.95 21.28 -14.01
N GLY A 396 -10.20 21.32 -12.90
CA GLY A 396 -9.10 20.38 -12.65
C GLY A 396 -9.58 18.94 -12.57
N ALA A 397 -10.64 18.68 -11.80
CA ALA A 397 -11.12 17.31 -11.57
C ALA A 397 -11.86 16.68 -12.75
N PHE A 398 -12.58 17.49 -13.56
CA PHE A 398 -13.53 16.98 -14.55
C PHE A 398 -13.32 17.53 -15.96
N LEU A 399 -12.45 18.52 -16.16
CA LEU A 399 -12.31 19.31 -17.40
C LEU A 399 -13.58 20.11 -17.78
N TYR A 400 -14.49 20.31 -16.82
CA TYR A 400 -15.74 21.03 -16.99
C TYR A 400 -16.00 21.93 -15.78
N SER A 401 -16.68 23.04 -16.00
CA SER A 401 -17.14 23.89 -14.91
C SER A 401 -18.17 23.18 -14.03
N CYS A 402 -18.35 23.65 -12.79
CA CYS A 402 -19.36 23.14 -11.86
C CYS A 402 -20.78 23.12 -12.47
N ILE A 403 -21.11 24.14 -13.29
CA ILE A 403 -22.40 24.26 -13.97
C ILE A 403 -22.57 23.14 -15.01
N GLU A 404 -21.54 22.89 -15.82
CA GLU A 404 -21.56 21.85 -16.85
C GLU A 404 -21.62 20.44 -16.23
N VAL A 405 -20.84 20.18 -15.17
CA VAL A 405 -20.88 18.90 -14.46
C VAL A 405 -22.28 18.64 -13.88
N ARG A 406 -22.90 19.67 -13.27
CA ARG A 406 -24.27 19.57 -12.78
C ARG A 406 -25.28 19.31 -13.90
N GLN A 407 -25.11 19.96 -15.04
CA GLN A 407 -26.00 19.77 -16.19
C GLN A 407 -25.91 18.33 -16.73
N GLN A 408 -24.70 17.79 -16.87
CA GLN A 408 -24.47 16.39 -17.27
C GLN A 408 -25.10 15.42 -16.28
N TRP A 409 -24.97 15.67 -14.97
CA TRP A 409 -25.60 14.84 -13.94
C TRP A 409 -27.13 14.85 -14.03
N ILE A 410 -27.75 16.01 -14.29
CA ILE A 410 -29.20 16.13 -14.46
C ILE A 410 -29.69 15.37 -15.70
N GLU A 411 -28.94 15.41 -16.80
CA GLU A 411 -29.27 14.65 -18.01
C GLU A 411 -29.21 13.15 -17.75
N ASP A 412 -28.17 12.68 -17.05
CA ASP A 412 -28.04 11.28 -16.65
C ASP A 412 -29.19 10.87 -15.71
N LEU A 413 -29.57 11.71 -14.73
CA LEU A 413 -30.73 11.45 -13.87
C LEU A 413 -32.04 11.31 -14.64
N LYS A 414 -32.28 12.18 -15.62
CA LYS A 414 -33.49 12.12 -16.47
C LYS A 414 -33.50 10.88 -17.38
N SER A 415 -32.34 10.33 -17.71
CA SER A 415 -32.25 9.07 -18.44
C SER A 415 -32.61 7.85 -17.59
N LEU A 416 -32.54 7.98 -16.25
CA LEU A 416 -32.88 6.93 -15.28
C LEU A 416 -34.36 6.92 -14.88
N SER A 417 -35.11 7.98 -15.20
CA SER A 417 -36.54 8.18 -14.91
C SER A 417 -37.43 7.86 -16.10
#